data_AF-A0A7X1KDV1-F1
#
_entry.id   AF-A0A7X1KDV1-F1
#
_cell.length_a   1.000
_cell.length_b   1.000
_cell.length_c   1.000
_cell.angle_alpha   90.00
_cell.angle_beta   90.00
_cell.angle_gamma   90.00
#
_symmetry.space_group_name_H-M   'P 1'
#
loop_
_entity.id
_entity.type
_entity.pdbx_description
1 polymer ?
#
loop_
_entity_poly.entity_id
_entity_poly.type
_entity_poly.pdbx_seq_one_letter_code
_entity_poly.pdbx_strand_id
1 'polypeptide(L)'
;GTPPDPLPLLRELDQLARALDPSRPSALATCCEGRAFDPGVEVPITAPVVQLGGTNRYYGWYYGKPTDLGPALDALRAARPWQPLALTEYGAGGATTLHTDNPLASPPDSRGRKQPEEVESLVHEINWQAIKARPWLGASWLWVAFDFATTVRREGDADDLNTKGLVTYDRKTRKDAYHFYKANWTRTPTLHITGRRYVDRAYPVTDVKVYTNAAAPRLSLNGRAVATAPHCDTGTCVWRDVRLVPGRNVLVASGTVAGKAVSDRVEWQLDPAQARAMRIDAGALLAAKGSTGRFGSDTFFTGGDAASLDKPADYGKPEVPTPVAGTPDRDIVATYRRGTFAYRVPLAQGRYRVRLTFVEPSAAPGERVFDVVANGQVLFPAVDIAARAGAAKTALVQSAEVGVAGDGLTLQFRPQRGEAVLSAVEIESVDR
;
A
#
# COMPACT_ATOMS: atom_id res chain seq x y z
N GLY A 1 11.33 -34.54 14.73
CA GLY A 1 11.59 -35.59 13.73
C GLY A 1 12.03 -34.94 12.44
N THR A 2 12.75 -35.65 11.58
CA THR A 2 13.10 -35.17 10.24
C THR A 2 11.82 -34.80 9.47
N PRO A 3 11.79 -33.68 8.72
CA PRO A 3 10.65 -33.35 7.87
C PRO A 3 10.35 -34.51 6.92
N PRO A 4 9.07 -34.83 6.63
CA PRO A 4 8.74 -35.86 5.67
C PRO A 4 9.25 -35.47 4.27
N ASP A 5 9.91 -36.40 3.57
CA ASP A 5 10.32 -36.21 2.17
C ASP A 5 9.10 -36.44 1.26
N PRO A 6 8.61 -35.42 0.53
CA PRO A 6 7.46 -35.57 -0.36
C PRO A 6 7.82 -36.23 -1.70
N LEU A 7 9.11 -36.36 -2.05
CA LEU A 7 9.53 -36.80 -3.38
C LEU A 7 9.04 -38.20 -3.78
N PRO A 8 8.99 -39.22 -2.90
CA PRO A 8 8.46 -40.54 -3.28
C PRO A 8 7.01 -40.48 -3.75
N LEU A 9 6.13 -39.83 -2.97
CA LEU A 9 4.72 -39.68 -3.32
C LEU A 9 4.54 -38.87 -4.60
N LEU A 10 5.27 -37.77 -4.76
CA LEU A 10 5.16 -36.93 -5.96
C LEU A 10 5.57 -37.70 -7.23
N ARG A 11 6.59 -38.55 -7.17
CA ARG A 11 7.00 -39.39 -8.30
C ARG A 11 5.95 -40.44 -8.65
N GLU A 12 5.34 -41.07 -7.65
CA GLU A 12 4.24 -42.02 -7.86
C GLU A 12 3.04 -41.34 -8.55
N LEU A 13 2.66 -40.14 -8.09
CA LEU A 13 1.56 -39.37 -8.69
C LEU A 13 1.86 -38.92 -10.12
N ASP A 14 3.09 -38.48 -10.41
CA ASP A 14 3.51 -38.12 -11.78
C ASP A 14 3.45 -39.33 -12.72
N GLN A 15 3.97 -40.49 -12.29
CA GLN A 15 3.91 -41.73 -13.05
C GLN A 15 2.46 -42.16 -13.33
N LEU A 16 1.61 -42.13 -12.30
CA LEU A 16 0.20 -42.47 -12.43
C LEU A 16 -0.53 -41.54 -13.40
N ALA A 17 -0.32 -40.22 -13.29
CA ALA A 17 -0.94 -39.24 -14.19
C ALA A 17 -0.59 -39.51 -15.65
N ARG A 18 0.69 -39.79 -15.95
CA ARG A 18 1.15 -40.09 -17.31
C ARG A 18 0.65 -41.43 -17.83
N ALA A 19 0.49 -42.42 -16.94
CA ALA A 19 -0.07 -43.72 -17.30
C ALA A 19 -1.56 -43.62 -17.66
N LEU A 20 -2.32 -42.80 -16.93
CA LEU A 20 -3.75 -42.60 -17.15
C LEU A 20 -4.03 -41.69 -18.36
N ASP A 21 -3.23 -40.65 -18.56
CA ASP A 21 -3.42 -39.69 -19.66
C ASP A 21 -2.08 -39.13 -20.17
N PRO A 22 -1.42 -39.81 -21.11
CA PRO A 22 -0.16 -39.34 -21.68
C PRO A 22 -0.32 -38.09 -22.58
N SER A 23 -1.55 -37.67 -22.90
CA SER A 23 -1.81 -36.51 -23.75
C SER A 23 -1.74 -35.17 -23.01
N ARG A 24 -1.78 -35.19 -21.66
CA ARG A 24 -1.76 -34.00 -20.81
C ARG A 24 -0.53 -33.98 -19.90
N PRO A 25 0.19 -32.86 -19.79
CA PRO A 25 1.34 -32.78 -18.92
C PRO A 25 0.95 -32.69 -17.44
N SER A 26 1.72 -33.35 -16.58
CA SER A 26 1.63 -33.15 -15.13
C SER A 26 2.17 -31.76 -14.73
N ALA A 27 1.60 -31.19 -13.67
CA ALA A 27 2.00 -29.88 -13.14
C ALA A 27 2.01 -29.86 -11.61
N LEU A 28 2.84 -29.01 -11.02
CA LEU A 28 2.98 -28.85 -9.57
C LEU A 28 3.17 -27.39 -9.20
N ALA A 29 2.30 -26.84 -8.34
CA ALA A 29 2.47 -25.51 -7.77
C ALA A 29 3.40 -25.55 -6.55
N THR A 30 4.38 -24.66 -6.51
CA THR A 30 5.41 -24.61 -5.45
C THR A 30 5.48 -23.25 -4.77
N CYS A 31 5.55 -23.22 -3.44
CA CYS A 31 5.55 -21.99 -2.65
C CYS A 31 6.93 -21.37 -2.42
N CYS A 32 7.96 -22.20 -2.45
CA CYS A 32 9.05 -22.02 -1.49
C CYS A 32 10.44 -21.98 -2.14
N GLU A 33 10.64 -22.60 -3.29
CA GLU A 33 11.95 -22.57 -3.93
C GLU A 33 12.41 -21.14 -4.26
N GLY A 34 13.65 -20.82 -3.92
CA GLY A 34 14.22 -19.48 -4.14
C GLY A 34 13.70 -18.42 -3.16
N ARG A 35 12.94 -18.80 -2.12
CA ARG A 35 12.61 -17.92 -0.99
C ARG A 35 13.61 -18.10 0.15
N ALA A 36 13.87 -16.99 0.85
CA ALA A 36 14.53 -17.02 2.15
C ALA A 36 13.56 -17.54 3.22
N PHE A 37 14.06 -18.45 4.04
CA PHE A 37 13.40 -18.97 5.25
C PHE A 37 14.31 -18.75 6.46
N ASP A 38 13.78 -19.00 7.65
CA ASP A 38 14.56 -18.92 8.89
C ASP A 38 15.76 -19.88 8.87
N PRO A 39 16.87 -19.54 9.53
CA PRO A 39 18.05 -20.40 9.60
C PRO A 39 17.71 -21.83 10.03
N GLY A 40 18.19 -22.81 9.28
CA GLY A 40 17.94 -24.24 9.54
C GLY A 40 16.66 -24.80 8.92
N VAL A 41 15.84 -23.97 8.24
CA VAL A 41 14.71 -24.44 7.45
C VAL A 41 15.17 -24.79 6.04
N GLU A 42 15.28 -26.08 5.75
CA GLU A 42 15.51 -26.59 4.40
C GLU A 42 14.19 -27.07 3.80
N VAL A 43 13.83 -26.54 2.63
CA VAL A 43 12.63 -26.94 1.89
C VAL A 43 13.07 -27.72 0.65
N PRO A 44 12.69 -29.01 0.50
CA PRO A 44 13.03 -29.79 -0.67
C PRO A 44 12.56 -29.15 -1.98
N ILE A 45 13.41 -29.21 -3.00
CA ILE A 45 13.06 -28.76 -4.35
C ILE A 45 12.25 -29.88 -5.04
N THR A 46 10.94 -29.64 -5.20
CA THR A 46 10.00 -30.64 -5.75
C THR A 46 9.60 -30.37 -7.20
N ALA A 47 9.83 -29.16 -7.71
CA ALA A 47 9.47 -28.78 -9.07
C ALA A 47 9.95 -29.76 -10.17
N PRO A 48 11.18 -30.33 -10.13
CA PRO A 48 11.67 -31.24 -11.17
C PRO A 48 10.88 -32.54 -11.38
N VAL A 49 9.97 -32.90 -10.46
CA VAL A 49 9.22 -34.16 -10.55
C VAL A 49 8.20 -34.17 -11.70
N VAL A 50 7.67 -33.00 -12.07
CA VAL A 50 6.59 -32.86 -13.06
C VAL A 50 7.05 -32.22 -14.37
N GLN A 51 6.23 -32.32 -15.42
CA GLN A 51 6.55 -31.73 -16.72
C GLN A 51 6.44 -30.20 -16.74
N LEU A 52 5.49 -29.63 -16.00
CA LEU A 52 5.28 -28.18 -15.91
C LEU A 52 5.48 -27.67 -14.47
N GLY A 53 6.41 -26.73 -14.31
CA GLY A 53 6.67 -26.08 -13.03
C GLY A 53 5.65 -24.96 -12.77
N GLY A 54 4.99 -25.00 -11.62
CA GLY A 54 4.15 -23.93 -11.11
C GLY A 54 4.80 -23.24 -9.91
N THR A 55 4.64 -21.93 -9.80
CA THR A 55 5.21 -21.13 -8.72
C THR A 55 4.18 -20.18 -8.11
N ASN A 56 3.98 -20.24 -6.80
CA ASN A 56 3.11 -19.32 -6.05
C ASN A 56 3.98 -18.23 -5.42
N ARG A 57 3.86 -16.98 -5.87
CA ARG A 57 4.72 -15.87 -5.42
C ARG A 57 3.90 -14.65 -5.02
N TYR A 58 4.15 -14.19 -3.79
CA TYR A 58 3.38 -13.14 -3.10
C TYR A 58 4.28 -11.95 -2.73
N TYR A 59 5.15 -11.57 -3.66
CA TYR A 59 6.03 -10.42 -3.52
C TYR A 59 5.22 -9.14 -3.39
N GLY A 60 5.56 -8.35 -2.36
CA GLY A 60 4.80 -7.16 -2.00
C GLY A 60 3.53 -7.45 -1.18
N TRP A 61 3.33 -8.69 -0.73
CA TRP A 61 2.28 -9.04 0.22
C TRP A 61 2.87 -9.75 1.45
N TYR A 62 3.34 -10.99 1.29
CA TYR A 62 3.88 -11.77 2.41
C TYR A 62 5.37 -11.55 2.66
N TYR A 63 6.10 -11.05 1.67
CA TYR A 63 7.54 -10.89 1.69
C TYR A 63 8.01 -10.00 0.54
N GLY A 64 9.20 -9.41 0.71
CA GLY A 64 9.84 -8.59 -0.32
C GLY A 64 8.98 -7.42 -0.80
N LYS A 65 9.42 -6.80 -1.88
CA LYS A 65 8.72 -5.72 -2.57
C LYS A 65 8.02 -6.28 -3.82
N PRO A 66 6.94 -5.66 -4.32
CA PRO A 66 6.31 -6.10 -5.57
C PRO A 66 7.29 -6.20 -6.75
N THR A 67 8.29 -5.31 -6.80
CA THR A 67 9.34 -5.31 -7.84
C THR A 67 10.23 -6.55 -7.85
N ASP A 68 10.26 -7.32 -6.76
CA ASP A 68 11.14 -8.49 -6.62
C ASP A 68 10.58 -9.73 -7.34
N LEU A 69 9.30 -9.71 -7.76
CA LEU A 69 8.69 -10.82 -8.50
C LEU A 69 9.46 -11.14 -9.78
N GLY A 70 9.86 -10.10 -10.53
CA GLY A 70 10.55 -10.27 -11.80
C GLY A 70 11.87 -11.04 -11.67
N PRO A 71 12.85 -10.52 -10.91
CA PRO A 71 14.12 -11.21 -10.67
C PRO A 71 13.94 -12.63 -10.11
N ALA A 72 12.94 -12.85 -9.24
CA ALA A 72 12.67 -14.17 -8.69
C ALA A 72 12.21 -15.19 -9.76
N LEU A 73 11.39 -14.74 -10.72
CA LEU A 73 10.97 -15.57 -11.86
C LEU A 73 12.15 -15.88 -12.78
N ASP A 74 13.03 -14.91 -13.03
CA ASP A 74 14.22 -15.09 -13.87
C ASP A 74 15.18 -16.12 -13.24
N ALA A 75 15.36 -16.07 -11.92
CA ALA A 75 16.16 -17.04 -11.18
C ALA A 75 15.61 -18.47 -11.28
N LEU A 76 14.29 -18.66 -11.14
CA LEU A 76 13.65 -19.96 -11.32
C LEU A 76 13.81 -20.49 -12.75
N ARG A 77 13.67 -19.61 -13.74
CA ARG A 77 13.86 -19.95 -15.15
C ARG A 77 15.31 -20.36 -15.44
N ALA A 78 16.28 -19.67 -14.87
CA ALA A 78 17.70 -19.98 -15.00
C ALA A 78 18.07 -21.30 -14.32
N ALA A 79 17.46 -21.62 -13.18
CA ALA A 79 17.68 -22.89 -12.49
C ALA A 79 17.12 -24.09 -13.27
N ARG A 80 16.04 -23.90 -14.04
CA ARG A 80 15.41 -24.95 -14.87
C ARG A 80 14.99 -24.42 -16.24
N PRO A 81 15.92 -24.19 -17.16
CA PRO A 81 15.60 -23.68 -18.50
C PRO A 81 14.85 -24.70 -19.37
N TRP A 82 14.94 -25.99 -19.02
CA TRP A 82 14.24 -27.08 -19.70
C TRP A 82 12.79 -27.26 -19.25
N GLN A 83 12.41 -26.72 -18.09
CA GLN A 83 11.05 -26.86 -17.55
C GLN A 83 10.23 -25.61 -17.87
N PRO A 84 9.08 -25.72 -18.55
CA PRO A 84 8.15 -24.60 -18.66
C PRO A 84 7.69 -24.13 -17.28
N LEU A 85 7.63 -22.81 -17.09
CA LEU A 85 7.26 -22.20 -15.82
C LEU A 85 5.96 -21.43 -15.97
N ALA A 86 5.07 -21.60 -14.99
CA ALA A 86 3.90 -20.77 -14.81
C ALA A 86 3.85 -20.15 -13.41
N LEU A 87 3.38 -18.90 -13.33
CA LEU A 87 3.07 -18.25 -12.06
C LEU A 87 1.66 -18.67 -11.64
N THR A 88 1.55 -19.66 -10.77
CA THR A 88 0.27 -20.30 -10.42
C THR A 88 -0.53 -19.52 -9.38
N GLU A 89 0.12 -18.65 -8.59
CA GLU A 89 -0.56 -17.69 -7.72
C GLU A 89 0.27 -16.42 -7.53
N TYR A 90 -0.41 -15.28 -7.54
CA TYR A 90 0.07 -13.99 -7.02
C TYR A 90 -1.11 -13.10 -6.66
N GLY A 91 -0.96 -12.24 -5.67
CA GLY A 91 -2.02 -11.31 -5.26
C GLY A 91 -1.76 -10.67 -3.90
N ALA A 92 -2.68 -9.83 -3.47
CA ALA A 92 -2.68 -9.16 -2.18
C ALA A 92 -4.12 -9.01 -1.68
N GLY A 93 -4.31 -8.93 -0.37
CA GLY A 93 -5.63 -8.72 0.22
C GLY A 93 -6.05 -7.26 0.10
N GLY A 94 -7.34 -7.03 -0.17
CA GLY A 94 -7.93 -5.71 -0.21
C GLY A 94 -9.35 -5.74 0.36
N ALA A 95 -9.55 -5.00 1.45
CA ALA A 95 -10.85 -4.74 2.06
C ALA A 95 -11.53 -3.58 1.34
N THR A 96 -12.83 -3.71 1.08
CA THR A 96 -13.58 -2.69 0.33
C THR A 96 -13.98 -1.48 1.16
N THR A 97 -13.82 -1.55 2.48
CA THR A 97 -14.14 -0.48 3.42
C THR A 97 -12.91 0.25 3.97
N LEU A 98 -11.70 -0.18 3.62
CA LEU A 98 -10.45 0.36 4.13
C LEU A 98 -9.68 1.07 3.02
N HIS A 99 -9.23 2.29 3.29
CA HIS A 99 -8.62 3.15 2.29
C HIS A 99 -7.39 3.86 2.82
N THR A 100 -6.38 3.96 1.96
CA THR A 100 -5.12 4.66 2.23
C THR A 100 -4.89 5.76 1.20
N ASP A 101 -4.35 6.89 1.65
CA ASP A 101 -3.90 7.98 0.80
C ASP A 101 -2.58 7.65 0.10
N ASN A 102 -1.84 6.65 0.57
CA ASN A 102 -0.60 6.20 -0.05
C ASN A 102 -0.32 4.71 0.27
N PRO A 103 -0.53 3.77 -0.68
CA PRO A 103 -0.29 2.35 -0.45
C PRO A 103 1.20 1.98 -0.29
N LEU A 104 2.12 2.93 -0.49
CA LEU A 104 3.56 2.78 -0.24
C LEU A 104 3.99 3.32 1.13
N ALA A 105 3.05 3.83 1.93
CA ALA A 105 3.31 4.43 3.24
C ALA A 105 4.10 3.50 4.18
N SER A 106 3.68 2.23 4.21
CA SER A 106 4.15 1.23 5.15
C SER A 106 3.97 -0.17 4.54
N PRO A 107 4.73 -1.19 4.97
CA PRO A 107 4.53 -2.56 4.53
C PRO A 107 3.08 -3.02 4.74
N PRO A 108 2.56 -3.90 3.86
CA PRO A 108 1.19 -4.39 3.96
C PRO A 108 0.98 -5.26 5.21
N ASP A 109 -0.18 -5.13 5.84
CA ASP A 109 -0.59 -5.98 6.96
C ASP A 109 -1.19 -7.30 6.44
N SER A 110 -0.32 -8.14 5.86
CA SER A 110 -0.71 -9.36 5.15
C SER A 110 -1.35 -10.46 6.01
N ARG A 111 -1.32 -10.29 7.33
CA ARG A 111 -1.84 -11.22 8.34
C ARG A 111 -2.82 -10.56 9.32
N GLY A 112 -3.08 -9.27 9.18
CA GLY A 112 -3.95 -8.52 10.08
C GLY A 112 -5.06 -7.78 9.36
N ARG A 113 -5.61 -6.79 10.07
CA ARG A 113 -6.81 -6.06 9.68
C ARG A 113 -6.52 -4.90 8.72
N LYS A 114 -5.29 -4.41 8.63
CA LYS A 114 -4.97 -3.16 7.92
C LYS A 114 -4.70 -3.41 6.43
N GLN A 115 -5.74 -3.80 5.69
CA GLN A 115 -5.65 -4.20 4.27
C GLN A 115 -6.42 -3.26 3.33
N PRO A 116 -5.97 -2.01 3.10
CA PRO A 116 -6.64 -1.10 2.19
C PRO A 116 -6.69 -1.62 0.76
N GLU A 117 -7.77 -1.29 0.04
CA GLU A 117 -7.97 -1.69 -1.35
C GLU A 117 -6.87 -1.17 -2.30
N GLU A 118 -6.29 -0.01 -2.00
CA GLU A 118 -5.22 0.57 -2.82
C GLU A 118 -3.93 -0.27 -2.80
N VAL A 119 -3.69 -1.07 -1.75
CA VAL A 119 -2.56 -2.01 -1.69
C VAL A 119 -2.77 -3.19 -2.63
N GLU A 120 -3.97 -3.78 -2.67
CA GLU A 120 -4.31 -4.84 -3.64
C GLU A 120 -4.07 -4.34 -5.07
N SER A 121 -4.57 -3.13 -5.36
CA SER A 121 -4.35 -2.46 -6.65
C SER A 121 -2.86 -2.29 -6.98
N LEU A 122 -2.07 -1.69 -6.09
CA LEU A 122 -0.64 -1.43 -6.29
C LEU A 122 0.15 -2.73 -6.55
N VAL A 123 -0.12 -3.77 -5.77
CA VAL A 123 0.57 -5.06 -5.91
C VAL A 123 0.27 -5.67 -7.28
N HIS A 124 -0.98 -5.63 -7.74
CA HIS A 124 -1.34 -6.12 -9.07
C HIS A 124 -0.77 -5.26 -10.20
N GLU A 125 -0.77 -3.93 -10.06
CA GLU A 125 -0.17 -3.01 -11.03
C GLU A 125 1.30 -3.36 -11.30
N ILE A 126 2.11 -3.53 -10.25
CA ILE A 126 3.54 -3.78 -10.36
C ILE A 126 3.82 -5.23 -10.77
N ASN A 127 3.18 -6.21 -10.13
CA ASN A 127 3.41 -7.62 -10.44
C ASN A 127 3.00 -7.94 -11.88
N TRP A 128 1.92 -7.33 -12.39
CA TRP A 128 1.52 -7.51 -13.78
C TRP A 128 2.56 -6.97 -14.78
N GLN A 129 3.23 -5.84 -14.50
CA GLN A 129 4.33 -5.39 -15.37
C GLN A 129 5.45 -6.43 -15.44
N ALA A 130 5.83 -6.99 -14.28
CA ALA A 130 6.86 -8.01 -14.23
C ALA A 130 6.46 -9.27 -15.03
N ILE A 131 5.19 -9.69 -14.96
CA ILE A 131 4.67 -10.82 -15.73
C ILE A 131 4.66 -10.50 -17.23
N LYS A 132 4.11 -9.35 -17.62
CA LYS A 132 4.00 -8.90 -19.02
C LYS A 132 5.36 -8.81 -19.72
N ALA A 133 6.41 -8.44 -18.98
CA ALA A 133 7.78 -8.37 -19.51
C ALA A 133 8.43 -9.76 -19.77
N ARG A 134 7.77 -10.87 -19.40
CA ARG A 134 8.31 -12.23 -19.47
C ARG A 134 7.45 -13.12 -20.37
N PRO A 135 7.53 -12.96 -21.71
CA PRO A 135 6.72 -13.73 -22.66
C PRO A 135 7.04 -15.24 -22.65
N TRP A 136 8.14 -15.65 -22.00
CA TRP A 136 8.50 -17.04 -21.81
C TRP A 136 7.74 -17.73 -20.66
N LEU A 137 7.01 -16.98 -19.81
CA LEU A 137 6.09 -17.59 -18.85
C LEU A 137 4.92 -18.22 -19.59
N GLY A 138 4.70 -19.52 -19.37
CA GLY A 138 3.64 -20.25 -20.05
C GLY A 138 2.24 -19.79 -19.65
N ALA A 139 2.07 -19.38 -18.40
CA ALA A 139 0.82 -18.84 -17.87
C ALA A 139 1.03 -18.08 -16.55
N SER A 140 0.04 -17.26 -16.20
CA SER A 140 -0.06 -16.61 -14.90
C SER A 140 -1.50 -16.62 -14.41
N TRP A 141 -1.72 -17.05 -13.16
CA TRP A 141 -3.01 -17.00 -12.49
C TRP A 141 -2.91 -16.08 -11.28
N LEU A 142 -3.71 -15.01 -11.31
CA LEU A 142 -3.92 -14.21 -10.12
C LEU A 142 -4.70 -15.04 -9.09
N TRP A 143 -4.32 -14.88 -7.84
CA TRP A 143 -4.99 -15.46 -6.69
C TRP A 143 -5.69 -14.32 -5.94
N VAL A 144 -6.99 -14.12 -6.14
CA VAL A 144 -7.96 -15.01 -6.82
C VAL A 144 -9.06 -14.21 -7.50
N ALA A 145 -9.89 -14.84 -8.33
CA ALA A 145 -11.00 -14.14 -8.99
C ALA A 145 -12.04 -13.59 -8.00
N PHE A 146 -12.30 -14.33 -6.91
CA PHE A 146 -13.34 -14.01 -5.94
C PHE A 146 -12.86 -14.24 -4.52
N ASP A 147 -13.27 -13.39 -3.58
CA ASP A 147 -13.09 -13.67 -2.16
C ASP A 147 -13.75 -15.03 -1.84
N PHE A 148 -13.19 -15.76 -0.87
CA PHE A 148 -13.64 -17.11 -0.52
C PHE A 148 -13.46 -17.43 0.97
N ALA A 149 -14.26 -18.38 1.47
CA ALA A 149 -14.31 -18.76 2.87
C ALA A 149 -13.06 -19.53 3.33
N THR A 150 -12.59 -19.22 4.54
CA THR A 150 -11.50 -19.90 5.23
C THR A 150 -11.53 -19.57 6.72
N THR A 151 -11.76 -20.57 7.56
CA THR A 151 -12.05 -20.44 9.01
C THR A 151 -10.86 -20.01 9.89
N VAL A 152 -9.72 -19.72 9.28
CA VAL A 152 -8.47 -19.38 9.99
C VAL A 152 -8.05 -17.93 9.78
N ARG A 153 -8.80 -17.16 8.99
CA ARG A 153 -8.43 -15.80 8.59
C ARG A 153 -9.32 -14.76 9.25
N ARG A 154 -8.66 -13.68 9.70
CA ARG A 154 -9.28 -12.45 10.19
C ARG A 154 -8.51 -11.30 9.53
N GLU A 155 -8.88 -11.03 8.29
CA GLU A 155 -8.10 -10.20 7.35
C GLU A 155 -8.98 -9.05 6.83
N GLY A 156 -8.43 -7.84 6.80
CA GLY A 156 -9.20 -6.68 6.35
C GLY A 156 -10.45 -6.43 7.20
N ASP A 157 -11.58 -6.24 6.51
CA ASP A 157 -12.92 -6.01 7.07
C ASP A 157 -13.74 -7.30 7.25
N ALA A 158 -13.10 -8.47 7.16
CA ALA A 158 -13.80 -9.75 7.13
C ALA A 158 -13.25 -10.77 8.13
N ASP A 159 -14.15 -11.61 8.63
CA ASP A 159 -13.84 -12.83 9.38
C ASP A 159 -14.15 -14.04 8.52
N ASP A 160 -13.31 -15.06 8.67
CA ASP A 160 -13.39 -16.34 7.95
C ASP A 160 -13.39 -16.21 6.41
N LEU A 161 -12.76 -15.15 5.89
CA LEU A 161 -12.64 -14.87 4.46
C LEU A 161 -11.20 -14.56 4.06
N ASN A 162 -10.84 -15.00 2.85
CA ASN A 162 -9.67 -14.51 2.13
C ASN A 162 -10.10 -13.36 1.22
N THR A 163 -9.49 -12.19 1.43
CA THR A 163 -9.84 -10.91 0.80
C THR A 163 -9.02 -10.59 -0.46
N LYS A 164 -8.34 -11.59 -1.06
CA LYS A 164 -7.51 -11.40 -2.27
C LYS A 164 -8.29 -11.47 -3.58
N GLY A 165 -9.61 -11.55 -3.51
CA GLY A 165 -10.47 -11.62 -4.68
C GLY A 165 -10.55 -10.28 -5.38
N LEU A 166 -10.43 -10.26 -6.71
CA LEU A 166 -10.76 -9.06 -7.49
C LEU A 166 -12.26 -8.68 -7.41
N VAL A 167 -13.09 -9.63 -6.97
CA VAL A 167 -14.53 -9.49 -6.79
C VAL A 167 -14.91 -10.03 -5.42
N THR A 168 -15.84 -9.39 -4.73
CA THR A 168 -16.29 -9.79 -3.40
C THR A 168 -16.93 -11.18 -3.35
N TYR A 169 -17.05 -11.74 -2.14
CA TYR A 169 -17.60 -13.08 -1.90
C TYR A 169 -19.03 -13.23 -2.42
N ASP A 170 -19.86 -12.19 -2.36
CA ASP A 170 -21.21 -12.20 -2.91
C ASP A 170 -21.28 -11.91 -4.42
N ARG A 171 -20.12 -11.71 -5.07
CA ARG A 171 -19.93 -11.39 -6.48
C ARG A 171 -20.53 -10.04 -6.91
N LYS A 172 -20.96 -9.19 -5.96
CA LYS A 172 -21.63 -7.92 -6.27
C LYS A 172 -20.66 -6.77 -6.52
N THR A 173 -19.55 -6.73 -5.78
CA THR A 173 -18.58 -5.64 -5.87
C THR A 173 -17.34 -6.10 -6.63
N ARG A 174 -17.07 -5.44 -7.75
CA ARG A 174 -15.78 -5.52 -8.44
C ARG A 174 -14.85 -4.49 -7.80
N LYS A 175 -13.73 -4.96 -7.25
CA LYS A 175 -12.71 -4.12 -6.64
C LYS A 175 -11.95 -3.35 -7.72
N ASP A 176 -11.20 -2.33 -7.35
CA ASP A 176 -10.48 -1.50 -8.32
C ASP A 176 -9.51 -2.33 -9.16
N ALA A 177 -8.80 -3.31 -8.56
CA ALA A 177 -7.90 -4.20 -9.27
C ALA A 177 -8.59 -5.02 -10.40
N TYR A 178 -9.89 -5.32 -10.31
CA TYR A 178 -10.65 -5.92 -11.42
C TYR A 178 -10.61 -5.03 -12.66
N HIS A 179 -10.78 -3.72 -12.49
CA HIS A 179 -10.85 -2.76 -13.58
C HIS A 179 -9.47 -2.51 -14.21
N PHE A 180 -8.39 -2.65 -13.43
CA PHE A 180 -7.02 -2.68 -13.95
C PHE A 180 -6.82 -3.81 -14.97
N TYR A 181 -7.21 -5.04 -14.62
CA TYR A 181 -7.14 -6.16 -15.56
C TYR A 181 -8.10 -6.00 -16.73
N LYS A 182 -9.32 -5.50 -16.51
CA LYS A 182 -10.26 -5.25 -17.61
C LYS A 182 -9.68 -4.28 -18.65
N ALA A 183 -9.00 -3.22 -18.20
CA ALA A 183 -8.33 -2.26 -19.07
C ALA A 183 -7.13 -2.87 -19.82
N ASN A 184 -6.37 -3.77 -19.18
CA ASN A 184 -5.13 -4.33 -19.75
C ASN A 184 -5.32 -5.61 -20.57
N TRP A 185 -6.32 -6.44 -20.25
CA TRP A 185 -6.51 -7.77 -20.85
C TRP A 185 -7.60 -7.82 -21.90
N THR A 186 -8.47 -6.82 -21.95
CA THR A 186 -9.64 -6.85 -22.83
C THR A 186 -9.68 -5.65 -23.78
N ARG A 187 -10.33 -5.83 -24.92
CA ARG A 187 -10.67 -4.73 -25.85
C ARG A 187 -11.98 -4.02 -25.47
N THR A 188 -12.65 -4.47 -24.39
CA THR A 188 -13.90 -3.87 -23.93
C THR A 188 -13.62 -2.44 -23.46
N PRO A 189 -14.35 -1.42 -23.96
CA PRO A 189 -14.17 -0.04 -23.53
C PRO A 189 -14.21 0.07 -22.00
N THR A 190 -13.11 0.53 -21.41
CA THR A 190 -12.92 0.61 -19.97
C THR A 190 -12.37 1.97 -19.60
N LEU A 191 -13.03 2.61 -18.65
CA LEU A 191 -12.59 3.84 -18.00
C LEU A 191 -13.20 3.78 -16.59
N HIS A 192 -12.37 3.78 -15.57
CA HIS A 192 -12.77 3.55 -14.18
C HIS A 192 -11.92 4.40 -13.24
N ILE A 193 -12.54 5.35 -12.54
CA ILE A 193 -11.91 6.14 -11.49
C ILE A 193 -11.80 5.26 -10.24
N THR A 194 -10.59 5.09 -9.73
CA THR A 194 -10.30 4.30 -8.52
C THR A 194 -10.66 5.06 -7.25
N GLY A 195 -10.68 4.39 -6.10
CA GLY A 195 -11.00 5.01 -4.81
C GLY A 195 -12.45 5.46 -4.72
N ARG A 196 -13.36 4.87 -5.50
CA ARG A 196 -14.79 5.23 -5.51
C ARG A 196 -15.51 4.96 -4.18
N ARG A 197 -14.94 4.07 -3.35
CA ARG A 197 -15.41 3.76 -1.99
C ARG A 197 -14.75 4.64 -0.92
N TYR A 198 -13.61 5.26 -1.24
CA TYR A 198 -12.98 6.28 -0.39
C TYR A 198 -13.65 7.64 -0.61
N VAL A 199 -14.90 7.75 -0.16
CA VAL A 199 -15.73 8.94 -0.40
C VAL A 199 -15.25 10.12 0.43
N ASP A 200 -15.06 9.92 1.74
CA ASP A 200 -14.66 10.98 2.67
C ASP A 200 -13.13 11.17 2.67
N ARG A 201 -12.67 12.21 1.99
CA ARG A 201 -11.24 12.47 1.79
C ARG A 201 -10.61 13.10 3.02
N ALA A 202 -9.47 12.56 3.43
CA ALA A 202 -8.69 13.13 4.52
C ALA A 202 -7.99 14.44 4.14
N TYR A 203 -7.56 14.57 2.88
CA TYR A 203 -6.79 15.71 2.43
C TYR A 203 -7.52 16.55 1.37
N PRO A 204 -7.31 17.89 1.34
CA PRO A 204 -7.83 18.78 0.30
C PRO A 204 -7.13 18.62 -1.06
N VAL A 205 -6.15 17.73 -1.15
CA VAL A 205 -5.36 17.46 -2.35
C VAL A 205 -5.03 15.98 -2.39
N THR A 206 -5.20 15.38 -3.56
CA THR A 206 -5.03 13.94 -3.75
C THR A 206 -4.70 13.65 -5.20
N ASP A 207 -4.10 12.49 -5.45
CA ASP A 207 -3.91 11.98 -6.79
C ASP A 207 -5.21 11.29 -7.26
N VAL A 208 -5.63 11.57 -8.49
CA VAL A 208 -6.76 10.88 -9.12
C VAL A 208 -6.21 9.83 -10.08
N LYS A 209 -6.42 8.56 -9.75
CA LYS A 209 -6.02 7.42 -10.57
C LYS A 209 -7.23 6.84 -11.33
N VAL A 210 -7.01 6.51 -12.60
CA VAL A 210 -8.00 5.95 -13.50
C VAL A 210 -7.42 4.74 -14.23
N TYR A 211 -8.14 3.62 -14.21
CA TYR A 211 -7.86 2.48 -15.09
C TYR A 211 -8.61 2.62 -16.40
N THR A 212 -7.91 2.59 -17.53
CA THR A 212 -8.53 2.79 -18.84
C THR A 212 -7.73 2.23 -20.01
N ASN A 213 -8.43 1.83 -21.07
CA ASN A 213 -7.83 1.56 -22.38
C ASN A 213 -8.10 2.68 -23.41
N ALA A 214 -8.52 3.86 -22.95
CA ALA A 214 -8.61 5.07 -23.78
C ALA A 214 -7.21 5.69 -23.94
N ALA A 215 -6.87 6.15 -25.15
CA ALA A 215 -5.53 6.66 -25.46
C ALA A 215 -5.24 8.05 -24.84
N ALA A 216 -6.26 8.87 -24.63
CA ALA A 216 -6.13 10.23 -24.11
C ALA A 216 -7.31 10.57 -23.19
N PRO A 217 -7.40 9.94 -22.01
CA PRO A 217 -8.46 10.24 -21.06
C PRO A 217 -8.31 11.68 -20.55
N ARG A 218 -9.44 12.32 -20.27
CA ARG A 218 -9.55 13.66 -19.69
C ARG A 218 -10.25 13.58 -18.36
N LEU A 219 -9.88 14.46 -17.44
CA LEU A 219 -10.50 14.58 -16.12
C LEU A 219 -11.13 15.97 -15.96
N SER A 220 -12.30 16.02 -15.34
CA SER A 220 -12.89 17.26 -14.84
C SER A 220 -13.28 17.11 -13.38
N LEU A 221 -13.15 18.21 -12.65
CA LEU A 221 -13.57 18.36 -11.26
C LEU A 221 -14.60 19.49 -11.20
N ASN A 222 -15.80 19.19 -10.70
CA ASN A 222 -16.91 20.14 -10.56
C ASN A 222 -17.22 20.89 -11.88
N GLY A 223 -17.18 20.16 -13.00
CA GLY A 223 -17.46 20.69 -14.34
C GLY A 223 -16.30 21.47 -14.98
N ARG A 224 -15.17 21.63 -14.28
CA ARG A 224 -13.96 22.30 -14.82
C ARG A 224 -12.91 21.26 -15.19
N ALA A 225 -12.32 21.38 -16.37
CA ALA A 225 -11.23 20.49 -16.79
C ALA A 225 -10.04 20.61 -15.84
N VAL A 226 -9.46 19.49 -15.44
CA VAL A 226 -8.18 19.46 -14.73
C VAL A 226 -7.10 19.71 -15.78
N ALA A 227 -6.32 20.79 -15.58
CA ALA A 227 -5.39 21.29 -16.59
C ALA A 227 -4.13 20.42 -16.75
N THR A 228 -3.71 19.72 -15.69
CA THR A 228 -2.56 18.83 -15.73
C THR A 228 -2.86 17.61 -16.58
N ALA A 229 -1.94 17.28 -17.49
CA ALA A 229 -2.00 16.03 -18.23
C ALA A 229 -1.75 14.84 -17.27
N PRO A 230 -2.44 13.71 -17.45
CA PRO A 230 -2.15 12.52 -16.68
C PRO A 230 -0.78 11.94 -17.06
N HIS A 231 -0.11 11.31 -16.10
CA HIS A 231 0.91 10.31 -16.41
C HIS A 231 0.22 8.97 -16.64
N CYS A 232 0.34 8.41 -17.85
CA CYS A 232 -0.28 7.15 -18.23
C CYS A 232 0.77 6.07 -18.50
N ASP A 233 0.63 4.93 -17.85
CA ASP A 233 1.40 3.71 -18.12
C ASP A 233 0.50 2.48 -17.93
N THR A 234 0.55 1.56 -18.90
CA THR A 234 -0.08 0.23 -18.87
C THR A 234 -1.48 0.20 -18.26
N GLY A 235 -2.40 0.90 -18.93
CA GLY A 235 -3.81 0.92 -18.57
C GLY A 235 -4.13 1.73 -17.30
N THR A 236 -3.16 2.45 -16.73
CA THR A 236 -3.31 3.30 -15.54
C THR A 236 -2.91 4.73 -15.89
N CYS A 237 -3.76 5.71 -15.56
CA CYS A 237 -3.50 7.13 -15.73
C CYS A 237 -3.68 7.87 -14.41
N VAL A 238 -2.71 8.69 -14.02
CA VAL A 238 -2.72 9.43 -12.75
C VAL A 238 -2.62 10.93 -12.99
N TRP A 239 -3.59 11.68 -12.47
CA TRP A 239 -3.52 13.14 -12.31
C TRP A 239 -3.02 13.45 -10.92
N ARG A 240 -1.86 14.11 -10.83
CA ARG A 240 -1.29 14.48 -9.54
C ARG A 240 -1.87 15.77 -8.99
N ASP A 241 -1.84 15.87 -7.68
CA ASP A 241 -2.10 17.11 -6.94
C ASP A 241 -3.47 17.76 -7.26
N VAL A 242 -4.50 16.93 -7.46
CA VAL A 242 -5.86 17.42 -7.72
C VAL A 242 -6.43 18.00 -6.44
N ARG A 243 -6.67 19.32 -6.45
CA ARG A 243 -7.20 20.07 -5.29
C ARG A 243 -8.71 20.01 -5.23
N LEU A 244 -9.23 19.43 -4.16
CA LEU A 244 -10.65 19.34 -3.83
C LEU A 244 -11.12 20.64 -3.15
N VAL A 245 -12.39 20.97 -3.31
CA VAL A 245 -13.04 22.08 -2.61
C VAL A 245 -13.79 21.57 -1.39
N PRO A 246 -14.04 22.41 -0.35
CA PRO A 246 -14.93 22.04 0.76
C PRO A 246 -16.28 21.54 0.25
N GLY A 247 -16.77 20.45 0.82
CA GLY A 247 -18.02 19.84 0.43
C GLY A 247 -17.88 18.78 -0.66
N ARG A 248 -18.87 18.77 -1.55
CA ARG A 248 -19.02 17.78 -2.62
C ARG A 248 -18.08 18.08 -3.79
N ASN A 249 -17.37 17.05 -4.25
CA ASN A 249 -16.46 17.07 -5.38
C ASN A 249 -16.88 16.02 -6.41
N VAL A 250 -17.34 16.46 -7.57
CA VAL A 250 -17.75 15.56 -8.67
C VAL A 250 -16.60 15.43 -9.65
N LEU A 251 -16.03 14.22 -9.72
CA LEU A 251 -15.00 13.87 -10.69
C LEU A 251 -15.65 13.14 -11.86
N VAL A 252 -15.34 13.60 -13.07
CA VAL A 252 -15.75 12.92 -14.30
C VAL A 252 -14.53 12.70 -15.17
N ALA A 253 -14.20 11.42 -15.38
CA ALA A 253 -13.20 11.01 -16.34
C ALA A 253 -13.91 10.61 -17.65
N SER A 254 -13.34 10.98 -18.78
CA SER A 254 -13.91 10.76 -20.11
C SER A 254 -12.84 10.43 -21.13
N GLY A 255 -13.20 9.73 -22.19
CA GLY A 255 -12.27 9.35 -23.25
C GLY A 255 -12.96 8.68 -24.43
N THR A 256 -12.16 8.12 -25.32
CA THR A 256 -12.65 7.37 -26.48
C THR A 256 -11.87 6.07 -26.62
N VAL A 257 -12.60 4.97 -26.84
CA VAL A 257 -12.04 3.64 -27.09
C VAL A 257 -12.66 3.10 -28.37
N ALA A 258 -11.84 2.82 -29.39
CA ALA A 258 -12.31 2.34 -30.69
C ALA A 258 -13.48 3.18 -31.28
N GLY A 259 -13.35 4.52 -31.22
CA GLY A 259 -14.37 5.46 -31.71
C GLY A 259 -15.61 5.63 -30.82
N LYS A 260 -15.74 4.87 -29.72
CA LYS A 260 -16.85 5.00 -28.77
C LYS A 260 -16.46 5.87 -27.58
N ALA A 261 -17.31 6.85 -27.25
CA ALA A 261 -17.17 7.64 -26.04
C ALA A 261 -17.34 6.75 -24.80
N VAL A 262 -16.46 6.93 -23.82
CA VAL A 262 -16.54 6.30 -22.50
C VAL A 262 -16.41 7.36 -21.42
N SER A 263 -17.09 7.16 -20.30
CA SER A 263 -17.01 8.05 -19.14
C SER A 263 -17.28 7.28 -17.85
N ASP A 264 -16.69 7.75 -16.77
CA ASP A 264 -16.97 7.31 -15.41
C ASP A 264 -17.05 8.53 -14.49
N ARG A 265 -17.81 8.39 -13.41
CA ARG A 265 -18.10 9.46 -12.47
C ARG A 265 -18.03 8.94 -11.05
N VAL A 266 -17.35 9.69 -10.19
CA VAL A 266 -17.36 9.48 -8.73
C VAL A 266 -17.65 10.79 -8.02
N GLU A 267 -18.12 10.68 -6.79
CA GLU A 267 -18.35 11.82 -5.91
C GLU A 267 -17.54 11.61 -4.64
N TRP A 268 -16.68 12.58 -4.32
CA TRP A 268 -15.91 12.61 -3.10
C TRP A 268 -16.37 13.76 -2.23
N GLN A 269 -16.21 13.60 -0.93
CA GLN A 269 -16.56 14.58 0.08
C GLN A 269 -15.29 15.04 0.78
N LEU A 270 -15.09 16.35 0.86
CA LEU A 270 -14.08 16.97 1.71
C LEU A 270 -14.80 17.70 2.84
N ASP A 271 -14.60 17.27 4.08
CA ASP A 271 -15.11 18.01 5.23
C ASP A 271 -14.51 19.44 5.23
N PRO A 272 -15.32 20.51 5.36
CA PRO A 272 -14.81 21.87 5.44
C PRO A 272 -13.70 22.09 6.50
N ALA A 273 -13.70 21.33 7.59
CA ALA A 273 -12.65 21.36 8.60
C ALA A 273 -11.30 20.81 8.08
N GLN A 274 -11.32 19.91 7.09
CA GLN A 274 -10.13 19.37 6.41
C GLN A 274 -9.63 20.29 5.30
N ALA A 275 -10.44 21.24 4.82
CA ALA A 275 -9.99 22.19 3.80
C ALA A 275 -8.94 23.19 4.31
N ARG A 276 -8.84 23.35 5.63
CA ARG A 276 -7.91 24.29 6.29
C ARG A 276 -6.90 23.59 7.20
N ALA A 277 -6.85 22.27 7.15
CA ALA A 277 -5.98 21.46 7.98
C ALA A 277 -5.36 20.29 7.21
N MET A 278 -4.11 20.00 7.48
CA MET A 278 -3.44 18.77 7.05
C MET A 278 -3.11 17.95 8.29
N ARG A 279 -3.70 16.76 8.41
CA ARG A 279 -3.48 15.85 9.55
C ARG A 279 -2.98 14.52 9.03
N ILE A 280 -1.71 14.20 9.30
CA ILE A 280 -1.01 13.04 8.75
C ILE A 280 -0.64 12.11 9.90
N ASP A 281 -1.08 10.86 9.80
CA ASP A 281 -0.71 9.76 10.69
C ASP A 281 0.58 9.13 10.15
N ALA A 282 1.73 9.48 10.74
CA ALA A 282 3.03 9.14 10.19
C ALA A 282 3.36 7.66 10.40
N GLY A 283 3.90 7.01 9.36
CA GLY A 283 4.13 5.57 9.31
C GLY A 283 2.87 4.72 9.14
N ALA A 284 1.68 5.31 9.16
CA ALA A 284 0.44 4.56 9.05
C ALA A 284 0.10 4.20 7.60
N LEU A 285 -0.19 2.91 7.36
CA LEU A 285 -0.84 2.47 6.13
C LEU A 285 -2.33 2.87 6.12
N LEU A 286 -2.99 2.79 7.28
CA LEU A 286 -4.36 3.24 7.50
C LEU A 286 -4.35 4.20 8.67
N ALA A 287 -4.87 5.40 8.46
CA ALA A 287 -4.96 6.38 9.53
C ALA A 287 -5.92 5.91 10.63
N ALA A 288 -5.51 6.11 11.87
CA ALA A 288 -6.42 5.99 12.99
C ALA A 288 -7.42 7.16 13.04
N LYS A 289 -8.45 7.03 13.87
CA LYS A 289 -9.37 8.14 14.16
C LYS A 289 -8.75 9.00 15.25
N GLY A 290 -8.62 10.31 14.99
CA GLY A 290 -8.12 11.28 15.96
C GLY A 290 -9.25 12.08 16.62
N SER A 291 -9.00 12.55 17.84
CA SER A 291 -9.92 13.42 18.60
C SER A 291 -10.00 14.84 18.03
N THR A 292 -8.98 15.27 17.29
CA THR A 292 -8.83 16.64 16.75
C THR A 292 -9.34 16.79 15.31
N GLY A 293 -9.82 15.70 14.71
CA GLY A 293 -10.32 15.66 13.34
C GLY A 293 -9.93 14.39 12.61
N ARG A 294 -10.24 14.35 11.32
CA ARG A 294 -9.86 13.23 10.45
C ARG A 294 -8.37 13.31 10.14
N PHE A 295 -7.65 12.22 10.37
CA PHE A 295 -6.30 12.03 9.86
C PHE A 295 -6.36 11.27 8.54
N GLY A 296 -5.43 11.56 7.64
CA GLY A 296 -5.13 10.71 6.50
C GLY A 296 -3.92 9.84 6.80
N SER A 297 -3.75 8.78 6.02
CA SER A 297 -2.62 7.87 6.19
C SER A 297 -1.33 8.59 5.78
N ASP A 298 -0.18 7.99 6.09
CA ASP A 298 1.11 8.64 5.84
C ASP A 298 1.30 8.92 4.35
N THR A 299 1.49 10.18 4.00
CA THR A 299 1.69 10.62 2.62
C THR A 299 2.52 11.90 2.59
N PHE A 300 2.85 12.39 1.39
CA PHE A 300 3.72 13.55 1.15
C PHE A 300 5.17 13.39 1.63
N PHE A 301 5.59 12.20 2.06
CA PHE A 301 6.94 11.97 2.56
C PHE A 301 7.94 11.61 1.45
N THR A 302 9.22 11.85 1.75
CA THR A 302 10.36 11.30 1.02
C THR A 302 11.38 10.77 2.01
N GLY A 303 11.87 9.55 1.80
CA GLY A 303 12.83 8.90 2.69
C GLY A 303 12.21 8.36 3.97
N GLY A 304 13.07 7.76 4.79
CA GLY A 304 12.70 7.08 6.04
C GLY A 304 11.86 5.82 5.84
N ASP A 305 11.71 5.07 6.92
CA ASP A 305 10.93 3.83 7.00
C ASP A 305 9.77 3.99 7.96
N ALA A 306 8.64 3.34 7.66
CA ALA A 306 7.54 3.22 8.60
C ALA A 306 7.85 2.12 9.65
N ALA A 307 7.42 2.37 10.87
CA ALA A 307 7.49 1.43 11.98
C ALA A 307 6.27 1.59 12.89
N SER A 308 6.07 0.62 13.78
CA SER A 308 4.99 0.61 14.76
C SER A 308 5.54 0.30 16.15
N LEU A 309 4.92 0.90 17.17
CA LEU A 309 5.09 0.50 18.57
C LEU A 309 4.36 -0.82 18.85
N ASP A 310 3.40 -1.19 18.01
CA ASP A 310 2.56 -2.37 18.18
C ASP A 310 3.24 -3.62 17.73
N LYS A 311 2.96 -4.69 18.46
CA LYS A 311 3.29 -6.02 17.98
C LYS A 311 2.29 -6.37 16.88
N PRO A 312 2.74 -6.57 15.63
CA PRO A 312 1.85 -6.83 14.52
C PRO A 312 1.07 -8.13 14.72
N ALA A 313 -0.06 -8.24 14.02
CA ALA A 313 -0.80 -9.49 13.94
C ALA A 313 0.04 -10.61 13.31
N ASP A 314 -0.31 -11.84 13.64
CA ASP A 314 0.28 -13.04 13.07
C ASP A 314 -0.81 -14.11 12.84
N TYR A 315 -0.49 -15.25 12.25
CA TYR A 315 -1.48 -16.30 11.95
C TYR A 315 -2.31 -16.69 13.19
N GLY A 316 -3.60 -16.34 13.16
CA GLY A 316 -4.55 -16.58 14.25
C GLY A 316 -4.33 -15.72 15.51
N LYS A 317 -3.38 -14.77 15.49
CA LYS A 317 -3.03 -13.91 16.64
C LYS A 317 -3.27 -12.44 16.28
N PRO A 318 -4.12 -11.71 17.04
CA PRO A 318 -4.35 -10.30 16.77
C PRO A 318 -3.12 -9.45 17.06
N GLU A 319 -3.11 -8.23 16.49
CA GLU A 319 -2.19 -7.16 16.89
C GLU A 319 -2.30 -6.90 18.40
N VAL A 320 -1.19 -6.58 19.05
CA VAL A 320 -1.17 -6.22 20.47
C VAL A 320 -0.75 -4.76 20.61
N PRO A 321 -1.69 -3.87 20.99
CA PRO A 321 -1.40 -2.46 21.24
C PRO A 321 -0.41 -2.24 22.38
N THR A 322 0.62 -1.44 22.14
CA THR A 322 1.51 -0.92 23.17
C THR A 322 0.91 0.33 23.83
N PRO A 323 0.77 0.37 25.18
CA PRO A 323 0.31 1.58 25.85
C PRO A 323 1.23 2.77 25.57
N VAL A 324 0.63 3.94 25.32
CA VAL A 324 1.33 5.22 25.14
C VAL A 324 0.73 6.23 26.11
N ALA A 325 1.58 6.88 26.91
CA ALA A 325 1.17 7.91 27.87
C ALA A 325 1.16 9.31 27.24
N GLY A 326 0.51 10.27 27.89
CA GLY A 326 0.57 11.69 27.49
C GLY A 326 -0.27 12.08 26.27
N THR A 327 -1.12 11.19 25.77
CA THR A 327 -2.03 11.49 24.64
C THR A 327 -3.38 10.78 24.83
N PRO A 328 -4.50 11.41 24.43
CA PRO A 328 -5.78 10.71 24.28
C PRO A 328 -5.86 9.92 22.96
N ASP A 329 -5.06 10.27 21.96
CA ASP A 329 -5.07 9.72 20.61
C ASP A 329 -3.96 8.69 20.42
N ARG A 330 -3.98 7.64 21.25
CA ARG A 330 -2.94 6.61 21.27
C ARG A 330 -2.71 5.97 19.89
N ASP A 331 -3.77 5.68 19.15
CA ASP A 331 -3.67 4.96 17.88
C ASP A 331 -3.08 5.82 16.76
N ILE A 332 -3.27 7.14 16.79
CA ILE A 332 -2.63 8.11 15.87
C ILE A 332 -1.11 8.15 16.05
N VAL A 333 -0.61 7.76 17.24
CA VAL A 333 0.82 7.80 17.54
C VAL A 333 1.43 6.40 17.73
N ALA A 334 0.67 5.35 17.41
CA ALA A 334 1.14 3.98 17.46
C ALA A 334 2.15 3.69 16.35
N THR A 335 1.96 4.30 15.18
CA THR A 335 2.90 4.27 14.07
C THR A 335 3.80 5.50 14.06
N TYR A 336 4.96 5.35 13.41
CA TYR A 336 5.88 6.44 13.21
C TYR A 336 6.75 6.22 11.97
N ARG A 337 7.22 7.32 11.40
CA ARG A 337 8.29 7.31 10.40
C ARG A 337 9.62 7.53 11.10
N ARG A 338 10.65 6.76 10.71
CA ARG A 338 12.02 6.87 11.26
C ARG A 338 13.09 7.01 10.18
N GLY A 339 14.24 7.56 10.55
CA GLY A 339 15.42 7.66 9.69
C GLY A 339 15.77 9.11 9.34
N THR A 340 16.20 9.34 8.10
CA THR A 340 16.32 10.68 7.51
C THR A 340 15.20 10.85 6.49
N PHE A 341 14.30 11.78 6.73
CA PHE A 341 13.10 11.95 5.89
C PHE A 341 12.60 13.40 5.89
N ALA A 342 11.70 13.68 4.95
CA ALA A 342 11.00 14.95 4.85
C ALA A 342 9.54 14.75 4.46
N TYR A 343 8.68 15.70 4.83
CA TYR A 343 7.32 15.84 4.34
C TYR A 343 7.22 17.11 3.50
N ARG A 344 6.71 17.00 2.26
CA ARG A 344 6.43 18.12 1.36
C ARG A 344 4.93 18.32 1.27
N VAL A 345 4.39 19.04 2.23
CA VAL A 345 2.94 19.18 2.39
C VAL A 345 2.42 20.31 1.48
N PRO A 346 1.58 20.00 0.48
CA PRO A 346 1.03 20.99 -0.45
C PRO A 346 0.04 21.93 0.24
N LEU A 347 0.52 23.11 0.62
CA LEU A 347 -0.26 24.17 1.27
C LEU A 347 -0.32 25.42 0.40
N ALA A 348 -1.34 26.24 0.63
CA ALA A 348 -1.39 27.58 0.04
C ALA A 348 -0.41 28.51 0.78
N GLN A 349 -0.11 29.66 0.19
CA GLN A 349 0.58 30.73 0.90
C GLN A 349 -0.26 31.19 2.09
N GLY A 350 0.36 31.34 3.25
CA GLY A 350 -0.31 31.77 4.48
C GLY A 350 0.51 31.46 5.73
N ARG A 351 -0.05 31.75 6.91
CA ARG A 351 0.54 31.35 8.20
C ARG A 351 -0.18 30.14 8.77
N TYR A 352 0.61 29.20 9.25
CA TYR A 352 0.10 27.93 9.75
C TYR A 352 0.68 27.61 11.12
N ARG A 353 -0.15 27.03 11.99
CA ARG A 353 0.31 26.38 13.21
C ARG A 353 0.67 24.95 12.87
N VAL A 354 1.94 24.60 13.06
CA VAL A 354 2.45 23.25 12.88
C VAL A 354 2.58 22.62 14.26
N ARG A 355 1.84 21.53 14.48
CA ARG A 355 1.94 20.67 15.66
C ARG A 355 2.48 19.31 15.24
N LEU A 356 3.58 18.92 15.85
CA LEU A 356 4.23 17.63 15.63
C LEU A 356 4.15 16.81 16.91
N THR A 357 3.68 15.57 16.79
CA THR A 357 3.64 14.63 17.90
C THR A 357 4.67 13.54 17.69
N PHE A 358 5.45 13.30 18.73
CA PHE A 358 6.55 12.35 18.78
C PHE A 358 6.32 11.35 19.90
N VAL A 359 6.70 10.10 19.69
CA VAL A 359 6.77 9.10 20.76
C VAL A 359 8.11 8.37 20.62
N GLU A 360 8.96 8.41 21.64
CA GLU A 360 10.21 7.63 21.63
C GLU A 360 9.89 6.14 21.85
N PRO A 361 10.25 5.25 20.91
CA PRO A 361 9.99 3.82 21.08
C PRO A 361 10.76 3.19 22.25
N SER A 362 12.06 3.49 22.38
CA SER A 362 12.94 2.77 23.31
C SER A 362 14.28 3.43 23.67
N ALA A 363 14.73 4.46 22.96
CA ALA A 363 16.03 5.10 23.18
C ALA A 363 16.06 5.83 24.53
N ALA A 364 17.23 5.83 25.18
CA ALA A 364 17.47 6.61 26.38
C ALA A 364 17.71 8.10 26.04
N PRO A 365 17.57 9.02 27.01
CA PRO A 365 17.95 10.42 26.84
C PRO A 365 19.37 10.56 26.24
N GLY A 366 19.51 11.40 25.24
CA GLY A 366 20.75 11.68 24.54
C GLY A 366 21.12 10.68 23.45
N GLU A 367 20.43 9.56 23.29
CA GLU A 367 20.72 8.57 22.24
C GLU A 367 20.08 8.93 20.89
N ARG A 368 18.95 9.63 20.92
CA ARG A 368 18.24 10.10 19.73
C ARG A 368 18.05 11.61 19.79
N VAL A 369 18.77 12.32 18.93
CA VAL A 369 18.73 13.78 18.83
C VAL A 369 18.68 14.18 17.37
N PHE A 370 17.70 15.00 17.00
CA PHE A 370 17.52 15.45 15.62
C PHE A 370 16.95 16.86 15.55
N ASP A 371 17.22 17.57 14.46
CA ASP A 371 16.57 18.84 14.17
C ASP A 371 15.31 18.63 13.34
N VAL A 372 14.29 19.46 13.60
CA VAL A 372 13.17 19.65 12.69
C VAL A 372 13.38 20.99 11.99
N VAL A 373 13.38 20.97 10.66
CA VAL A 373 13.61 22.15 9.82
C VAL A 373 12.37 22.38 8.95
N ALA A 374 11.80 23.57 9.00
CA ALA A 374 10.67 23.99 8.17
C ALA A 374 11.15 24.99 7.13
N ASN A 375 10.96 24.69 5.83
CA ASN A 375 11.35 25.56 4.71
C ASN A 375 12.79 26.11 4.82
N GLY A 376 13.72 25.26 5.26
CA GLY A 376 15.14 25.61 5.41
C GLY A 376 15.51 26.28 6.75
N GLN A 377 14.53 26.69 7.56
CA GLN A 377 14.76 27.27 8.88
C GLN A 377 14.58 26.21 9.98
N VAL A 378 15.48 26.20 10.97
CA VAL A 378 15.36 25.26 12.11
C VAL A 378 14.13 25.64 12.93
N LEU A 379 13.14 24.75 12.96
CA LEU A 379 11.88 24.93 13.69
C LEU A 379 12.02 24.44 15.13
N PHE A 380 12.55 23.23 15.30
CA PHE A 380 12.84 22.65 16.61
C PHE A 380 14.28 22.11 16.62
N PRO A 381 15.22 22.77 17.31
CA PRO A 381 16.60 22.29 17.39
C PRO A 381 16.73 21.14 18.40
N ALA A 382 17.64 20.21 18.12
CA ALA A 382 18.12 19.15 19.02
C ALA A 382 16.99 18.48 19.81
N VAL A 383 15.96 17.99 19.10
CA VAL A 383 14.83 17.28 19.67
C VAL A 383 15.31 15.95 20.24
N ASP A 384 15.27 15.85 21.56
CA ASP A 384 15.46 14.63 22.34
C ASP A 384 14.12 14.29 23.00
N ILE A 385 13.43 13.28 22.45
CA ILE A 385 12.08 12.94 22.88
C ILE A 385 12.10 12.31 24.27
N ALA A 386 13.05 11.40 24.55
CA ALA A 386 13.16 10.73 25.83
C ALA A 386 13.43 11.72 26.96
N ALA A 387 14.35 12.67 26.75
CA ALA A 387 14.67 13.71 27.73
C ALA A 387 13.48 14.66 27.97
N ARG A 388 12.77 15.07 26.91
CA ARG A 388 11.67 16.05 27.01
C ARG A 388 10.36 15.44 27.49
N ALA A 389 10.06 14.20 27.11
CA ALA A 389 8.86 13.47 27.53
C ALA A 389 9.03 12.79 28.91
N GLY A 390 10.26 12.62 29.37
CA GLY A 390 10.61 12.04 30.67
C GLY A 390 10.60 10.50 30.71
N ALA A 391 10.06 9.83 29.69
CA ALA A 391 10.09 8.37 29.54
C ALA A 391 9.84 7.95 28.08
N ALA A 392 10.28 6.74 27.72
CA ALA A 392 9.88 6.10 26.47
C ALA A 392 8.37 5.82 26.45
N LYS A 393 7.77 5.75 25.26
CA LYS A 393 6.34 5.52 25.05
C LYS A 393 5.44 6.58 25.70
N THR A 394 5.95 7.81 25.81
CA THR A 394 5.20 8.99 26.23
C THR A 394 5.19 9.99 25.09
N ALA A 395 4.01 10.51 24.76
CA ALA A 395 3.85 11.49 23.70
C ALA A 395 4.46 12.84 24.08
N LEU A 396 5.29 13.37 23.18
CA LEU A 396 5.80 14.73 23.20
C LEU A 396 5.15 15.50 22.05
N VAL A 397 4.51 16.61 22.38
CA VAL A 397 3.94 17.53 21.38
C VAL A 397 4.81 18.78 21.30
N GLN A 398 5.23 19.14 20.09
CA GLN A 398 5.88 20.42 19.81
C GLN A 398 5.05 21.23 18.83
N SER A 399 4.95 22.54 19.05
CA SER A 399 4.12 23.43 18.25
C SER A 399 4.84 24.74 17.96
N ALA A 400 4.71 25.23 16.73
CA ALA A 400 5.22 26.53 16.30
C ALA A 400 4.41 27.06 15.13
N GLU A 401 4.42 28.38 14.92
CA GLU A 401 3.83 29.01 13.75
C GLU A 401 4.88 29.17 12.64
N VAL A 402 4.50 28.84 11.41
CA VAL A 402 5.36 28.89 10.23
C VAL A 402 4.67 29.68 9.13
N GLY A 403 5.42 30.59 8.50
CA GLY A 403 5.00 31.23 7.26
C GLY A 403 5.30 30.32 6.06
N VAL A 404 4.28 30.07 5.24
CA VAL A 404 4.40 29.34 3.98
C VAL A 404 4.36 30.36 2.84
N ALA A 405 5.42 30.36 2.03
CA ALA A 405 5.50 31.09 0.77
C ALA A 405 5.74 30.08 -0.36
N GLY A 406 5.17 30.32 -1.54
CA GLY A 406 5.36 29.44 -2.69
C GLY A 406 4.53 28.15 -2.63
N ASP A 407 5.16 27.01 -2.90
CA ASP A 407 4.54 25.73 -3.27
C ASP A 407 4.21 24.78 -2.11
N GLY A 408 4.46 25.18 -0.87
CA GLY A 408 3.97 24.47 0.32
C GLY A 408 4.90 24.54 1.53
N LEU A 409 4.71 23.59 2.46
CA LEU A 409 5.54 23.44 3.64
C LEU A 409 6.40 22.18 3.52
N THR A 410 7.71 22.36 3.51
CA THR A 410 8.68 21.27 3.63
C THR A 410 9.16 21.16 5.07
N LEU A 411 8.80 20.06 5.73
CA LEU A 411 9.34 19.66 7.04
C LEU A 411 10.44 18.62 6.83
N GLN A 412 11.65 18.88 7.31
CA GLN A 412 12.78 17.95 7.23
C GLN A 412 13.20 17.53 8.62
N PHE A 413 13.42 16.22 8.79
CA PHE A 413 13.85 15.61 10.04
C PHE A 413 15.29 15.15 9.87
N ARG A 414 16.22 15.90 10.49
CA ARG A 414 17.66 15.79 10.26
C ARG A 414 18.33 15.18 11.49
N PRO A 415 18.72 13.90 11.45
CA PRO A 415 19.34 13.27 12.60
C PRO A 415 20.72 13.87 12.91
N GLN A 416 20.98 14.14 14.19
CA GLN A 416 22.31 14.47 14.72
C GLN A 416 22.93 13.23 15.40
N ARG A 417 22.09 12.44 16.09
CA ARG A 417 22.43 11.15 16.70
C ARG A 417 21.21 10.24 16.69
N GLY A 418 21.41 8.95 16.39
CA GLY A 418 20.31 8.04 16.16
C GLY A 418 19.50 8.45 14.92
N GLU A 419 18.37 7.78 14.68
CA GLU A 419 17.45 8.15 13.59
C GLU A 419 16.43 9.18 14.07
N ALA A 420 15.95 10.11 13.23
CA ALA A 420 14.80 10.92 13.62
C ALA A 420 13.54 10.04 13.67
N VAL A 421 12.53 10.44 14.46
CA VAL A 421 11.21 9.79 14.47
C VAL A 421 10.10 10.85 14.44
N LEU A 422 8.94 10.51 13.89
CA LEU A 422 7.73 11.34 13.90
C LEU A 422 6.49 10.44 13.87
N SER A 423 5.51 10.71 14.73
CA SER A 423 4.28 9.93 14.83
C SER A 423 3.07 10.64 14.22
N ALA A 424 2.96 11.97 14.34
CA ALA A 424 1.85 12.70 13.73
C ALA A 424 2.22 14.13 13.32
N VAL A 425 1.59 14.61 12.26
CA VAL A 425 1.67 15.99 11.78
C VAL A 425 0.28 16.59 11.77
N GLU A 426 0.12 17.77 12.35
CA GLU A 426 -1.09 18.59 12.21
C GLU A 426 -0.69 20.01 11.82
N ILE A 427 -1.22 20.48 10.70
CA ILE A 427 -0.93 21.82 10.17
C ILE A 427 -2.26 22.52 9.94
N GLU A 428 -2.51 23.62 10.64
CA GLU A 428 -3.77 24.36 10.60
C GLU A 428 -3.55 25.82 10.24
N SER A 429 -4.39 26.40 9.38
CA SER A 429 -4.33 27.83 9.04
C SER A 429 -4.56 28.70 10.28
N VAL A 430 -3.68 29.68 10.52
CA VAL A 430 -3.84 30.69 11.59
C VAL A 430 -4.69 31.85 11.11
N ASP A 431 -4.63 32.16 9.82
CA ASP A 431 -5.40 33.23 9.21
C ASP A 431 -6.87 32.76 9.06
N ARG A 432 -7.81 33.51 9.64
CA ARG A 432 -9.26 33.22 9.69
C ARG A 432 -9.98 33.60 8.41
#